data_AF-A0A2T0K5G1-F1
#
_entry.id   AF-A0A2T0K5G1-F1
#
_cell.length_a   1.000
_cell.length_b   1.000
_cell.length_c   1.000
_cell.angle_alpha   90.00
_cell.angle_beta   90.00
_cell.angle_gamma   90.00
#
_symmetry.space_group_name_H-M   'P 1'
#
loop_
_entity.id
_entity.type
_entity.pdbx_description
1 polymer ?
#
loop_
_entity_poly.entity_id
_entity_poly.type
_entity_poly.pdbx_seq_one_letter_code
_entity_poly.pdbx_strand_id
1 'polypeptide(L)'
;MGRTEPGPDEGQRLAGLRIGGYVDRAKHRAPEPRESGTPLPNIADYWPDAPHRLRAQWEQFVPGAPSVPTLDLDKTPTPADRRLPIVLTGVLALSVVAGAVLLARPLADSEIRRQQEQAAAPVTSVIPVEPQITVAPQPPPLLLSPTPSPSATTTPSIRSARLEFVTGVTELTVRTADLGEQPFAIGSPDGSEVQSATTFTGGVLRIEILTGASSVEVRLSQDIVWHLRLAAGVKTARLDTSSGTVSAIDLDGGAETFDIVLGGLSGVVPIRMAGGASNFRIRTEERVPARVTVGNGAGNVVVYGDERGGTAPGTVIESGDLGNGPGLRVDAVAGVGSLVITSDPGGRDGRNRGRR
;
A
#
# COMPACT_ATOMS: atom_id res chain seq x y z
N MET A 1 11.73 70.95 -53.11
CA MET A 1 10.64 70.77 -52.13
C MET A 1 11.05 69.57 -51.26
N GLY A 2 11.51 69.66 -50.02
CA GLY A 2 11.43 70.70 -48.99
C GLY A 2 10.81 70.09 -47.72
N ARG A 3 11.48 70.25 -46.56
CA ARG A 3 11.32 69.63 -45.21
C ARG A 3 12.15 68.36 -45.04
N THR A 4 13.32 68.31 -44.39
CA THR A 4 13.91 69.04 -43.22
C THR A 4 13.23 68.78 -41.87
N GLU A 5 13.85 67.85 -41.12
CA GLU A 5 14.21 67.84 -39.67
C GLU A 5 13.14 67.98 -38.56
N PRO A 6 13.43 67.68 -37.26
CA PRO A 6 14.70 67.23 -36.63
C PRO A 6 14.58 66.02 -35.65
N GLY A 7 15.73 65.45 -35.27
CA GLY A 7 15.92 64.86 -33.92
C GLY A 7 16.46 65.94 -32.97
N PRO A 8 16.11 65.91 -31.68
CA PRO A 8 17.16 65.69 -30.66
C PRO A 8 16.67 65.01 -29.37
N ASP A 9 17.56 64.30 -28.67
CA ASP A 9 17.99 64.60 -27.29
C ASP A 9 18.57 63.35 -26.61
N GLU A 10 19.84 63.13 -26.91
CA GLU A 10 20.79 62.49 -26.03
C GLU A 10 21.35 63.60 -25.11
N GLY A 11 20.85 63.72 -23.87
CA GLY A 11 21.33 64.81 -23.02
C GLY A 11 20.53 65.12 -21.75
N GLN A 12 20.46 64.19 -20.79
CA GLN A 12 20.36 64.60 -19.39
C GLN A 12 20.93 63.56 -18.43
N ARG A 13 22.27 63.62 -18.31
CA ARG A 13 22.98 63.24 -17.08
C ARG A 13 22.63 64.27 -16.01
N LEU A 14 21.81 63.88 -15.04
CA LEU A 14 21.76 64.59 -13.76
C LEU A 14 22.78 63.99 -12.82
N ALA A 15 23.89 64.72 -12.70
CA ALA A 15 24.76 64.68 -11.55
C ALA A 15 24.04 65.31 -10.35
N GLY A 16 24.25 64.73 -9.16
CA GLY A 16 24.12 65.48 -7.91
C GLY A 16 23.18 64.89 -6.87
N LEU A 17 23.62 63.84 -6.18
CA LEU A 17 23.50 63.88 -4.72
C LEU A 17 24.72 63.22 -4.08
N ARG A 18 25.69 64.06 -3.73
CA ARG A 18 26.75 63.72 -2.78
C ARG A 18 26.15 63.80 -1.38
N ILE A 19 26.05 62.66 -0.70
CA ILE A 19 26.07 62.62 0.76
C ILE A 19 27.38 61.93 1.13
N GLY A 20 28.34 62.75 1.54
CA GLY A 20 29.60 62.28 2.08
C GLY A 20 29.48 62.04 3.59
N GLY A 21 30.35 61.16 4.06
CA GLY A 21 30.93 61.25 5.40
C GLY A 21 30.32 60.32 6.44
N TYR A 22 31.01 59.20 6.64
CA TYR A 22 31.63 58.75 7.91
C TYR A 22 31.46 57.25 8.08
N VAL A 23 32.48 56.48 7.68
CA VAL A 23 32.94 55.39 8.54
C VAL A 23 34.44 55.24 8.42
N ASP A 24 35.06 55.44 9.57
CA ASP A 24 36.47 55.39 9.84
C ASP A 24 37.03 53.98 9.61
N ARG A 25 38.28 53.93 9.13
CA ARG A 25 39.00 52.70 8.82
C ARG A 25 39.52 52.11 10.13
N ALA A 26 38.65 51.40 10.85
CA ALA A 26 39.05 50.67 12.05
C ALA A 26 40.01 49.54 11.67
N LYS A 27 41.22 49.64 12.22
CA LYS A 27 42.30 48.66 12.17
C LYS A 27 41.78 47.28 12.55
N HIS A 28 42.23 46.25 11.84
CA HIS A 28 42.03 44.85 12.20
C HIS A 28 42.49 44.61 13.65
N ARG A 29 41.53 44.48 14.55
CA ARG A 29 41.71 43.95 15.90
C ARG A 29 41.53 42.44 15.82
N ALA A 30 42.56 41.69 16.23
CA ALA A 30 42.46 40.25 16.42
C ALA A 30 41.33 39.92 17.40
N PRO A 31 40.55 38.85 17.19
CA PRO A 31 39.54 38.43 18.15
C PRO A 31 40.23 37.95 19.42
N GLU A 32 39.90 38.59 20.55
CA GLU A 32 40.31 38.12 21.87
C GLU A 32 39.61 36.78 22.22
N PRO A 33 40.25 35.93 23.04
CA PRO A 33 39.67 34.66 23.47
C PRO A 33 38.42 34.95 24.31
N ARG A 34 37.26 34.40 23.91
CA ARG A 34 36.08 34.41 24.77
C ARG A 34 36.38 33.55 25.99
N GLU A 35 36.31 34.18 27.17
CA GLU A 35 36.30 33.48 28.45
C GLU A 35 35.21 32.41 28.44
N SER A 36 35.62 31.18 28.74
CA SER A 36 34.79 29.99 28.83
C SER A 36 33.79 30.14 29.97
N GLY A 37 32.55 30.47 29.61
CA GLY A 37 31.41 30.42 30.52
C GLY A 37 31.27 29.01 31.12
N THR A 38 31.00 28.96 32.42
CA THR A 38 30.84 27.73 33.20
C THR A 38 29.84 26.80 32.51
N PRO A 39 30.21 25.55 32.19
CA PRO A 39 29.32 24.64 31.48
C PRO A 39 28.15 24.29 32.40
N LEU A 40 26.96 24.74 32.02
CA LEU A 40 25.73 24.33 32.69
C LEU A 40 25.54 22.82 32.50
N PRO A 41 25.18 22.07 33.55
CA PRO A 41 24.98 20.63 33.43
C PRO A 41 23.84 20.32 32.45
N ASN A 42 24.04 19.30 31.63
CA ASN A 42 23.05 18.89 30.64
C ASN A 42 21.85 18.26 31.38
N ILE A 43 20.67 18.83 31.18
CA ILE A 43 19.46 18.36 31.88
C ILE A 43 19.06 16.92 31.49
N ALA A 44 19.53 16.46 30.32
CA ALA A 44 19.35 15.09 29.87
C ALA A 44 20.04 14.06 30.79
N ASP A 45 21.05 14.47 31.58
CA ASP A 45 21.76 13.57 32.51
C ASP A 45 20.93 13.23 33.76
N TYR A 46 19.83 13.94 33.98
CA TYR A 46 18.93 13.75 35.12
C TYR A 46 17.61 13.05 34.77
N TRP A 47 17.41 12.66 33.50
CA TRP A 47 16.22 11.94 33.09
C TRP A 47 16.25 10.46 33.56
N PRO A 48 15.09 9.82 33.81
CA PRO A 48 15.01 8.47 34.35
C PRO A 48 15.65 7.40 33.45
N ASP A 49 15.71 7.67 32.16
CA ASP A 49 16.20 6.82 31.07
C ASP A 49 17.62 7.18 30.62
N ALA A 50 18.33 8.04 31.37
CA ALA A 50 19.67 8.46 30.99
C ALA A 50 20.64 7.25 30.89
N PRO A 51 21.47 7.17 29.82
CA PRO A 51 22.24 5.96 29.49
C PRO A 51 23.16 5.44 30.60
N HIS A 52 23.71 6.34 31.41
CA HIS A 52 24.58 6.04 32.55
C HIS A 52 23.84 5.41 33.73
N ARG A 53 22.52 5.62 33.88
CA ARG A 53 21.72 4.98 34.93
C ARG A 53 21.31 3.56 34.56
N LEU A 54 21.01 3.31 33.29
CA LEU A 54 20.61 1.98 32.81
C LEU A 54 21.77 0.98 32.86
N ARG A 55 23.02 1.43 32.74
CA ARG A 55 24.20 0.55 32.75
C ARG A 55 24.51 -0.06 34.13
N ALA A 56 24.19 0.66 35.20
CA ALA A 56 24.58 0.26 36.55
C ALA A 56 23.73 -0.87 37.16
N GLN A 57 22.51 -1.12 36.68
CA GLN A 57 21.59 -2.03 37.36
C GLN A 57 21.68 -3.50 36.91
N TRP A 58 22.12 -3.79 35.68
CA TRP A 58 22.12 -5.15 35.15
C TRP A 58 23.48 -5.84 35.20
N GLU A 59 24.59 -5.07 35.23
CA GLU A 59 25.94 -5.63 35.37
C GLU A 59 26.17 -6.29 36.74
N GLN A 60 25.38 -5.95 37.76
CA GLN A 60 25.40 -6.60 39.08
C GLN A 60 24.90 -8.05 39.06
N PHE A 61 24.24 -8.49 37.98
CA PHE A 61 23.64 -9.81 37.87
C PHE A 61 24.42 -10.78 36.96
N VAL A 62 25.61 -10.39 36.46
CA VAL A 62 26.43 -11.24 35.56
C VAL A 62 27.80 -11.52 36.18
N PRO A 63 28.06 -12.74 36.68
CA PRO A 63 29.40 -13.13 37.10
C PRO A 63 30.30 -13.33 35.87
N GLY A 64 31.35 -12.51 35.73
CA GLY A 64 32.51 -12.83 34.87
C GLY A 64 32.59 -12.21 33.48
N ALA A 65 32.06 -11.00 33.25
CA ALA A 65 32.30 -10.30 31.97
C ALA A 65 33.71 -9.65 31.93
N PRO A 66 34.49 -9.80 30.84
CA PRO A 66 35.80 -9.18 30.71
C PRO A 66 35.69 -7.67 30.42
N SER A 67 36.50 -6.87 31.11
CA SER A 67 36.62 -5.42 30.91
C SER A 67 37.22 -5.09 29.53
N VAL A 68 36.46 -4.36 28.72
CA VAL A 68 36.89 -3.83 27.41
C VAL A 68 37.61 -2.48 27.61
N PRO A 69 38.76 -2.22 26.96
CA PRO A 69 39.49 -0.96 27.14
C PRO A 69 38.77 0.23 26.49
N THR A 70 38.78 1.36 27.19
CA THR A 70 38.29 2.67 26.76
C THR A 70 39.07 3.13 25.52
N LEU A 71 38.39 3.44 24.42
CA LEU A 71 38.99 4.06 23.23
C LEU A 71 39.15 5.57 23.48
N ASP A 72 40.41 6.01 23.51
CA ASP A 72 40.84 7.41 23.50
C ASP A 72 40.43 8.06 22.18
N LEU A 73 39.59 9.09 22.25
CA LEU A 73 39.00 9.78 21.10
C LEU A 73 39.70 11.12 20.85
N ASP A 74 41.02 11.10 20.70
CA ASP A 74 41.81 12.30 20.35
C ASP A 74 42.81 12.09 19.21
N LYS A 75 42.41 11.34 18.18
CA LYS A 75 43.21 11.15 16.96
C LYS A 75 42.38 11.31 15.71
N THR A 76 42.51 12.47 15.06
CA THR A 76 41.94 12.74 13.73
C THR A 76 42.58 11.84 12.66
N PRO A 77 41.80 11.19 11.77
CA PRO A 77 42.36 10.38 10.69
C PRO A 77 42.52 11.17 9.39
N THR A 78 43.68 11.03 8.76
CA THR A 78 43.97 11.38 7.35
C THR A 78 43.28 10.39 6.39
N PRO A 79 42.94 10.80 5.14
CA PRO A 79 42.13 9.97 4.25
C PRO A 79 43.00 8.96 3.50
N ALA A 80 42.62 7.70 3.55
CA ALA A 80 43.15 6.67 2.66
C ALA A 80 42.04 5.72 2.20
N ASP A 81 42.25 5.29 0.97
CA ASP A 81 41.30 4.81 -0.04
C ASP A 81 40.89 3.34 0.14
N ARG A 82 39.73 3.00 -0.44
CA ARG A 82 39.19 1.68 -0.84
C ARG A 82 38.47 0.71 0.14
N ARG A 83 37.19 0.50 -0.24
CA ARG A 83 36.44 -0.77 -0.47
C ARG A 83 35.78 -1.50 0.72
N LEU A 84 34.43 -1.49 0.66
CA LEU A 84 33.32 -2.36 1.19
C LEU A 84 33.69 -3.68 1.91
N PRO A 85 32.85 -4.33 2.77
CA PRO A 85 31.38 -4.18 2.96
C PRO A 85 30.86 -4.24 4.44
N ILE A 86 29.64 -3.79 4.73
CA ILE A 86 28.93 -3.99 6.03
C ILE A 86 27.42 -4.09 5.69
N VAL A 87 26.71 -5.22 5.72
CA VAL A 87 26.35 -6.17 6.81
C VAL A 87 25.73 -5.50 8.05
N LEU A 88 24.40 -5.42 8.01
CA LEU A 88 23.45 -5.67 9.10
C LEU A 88 23.53 -4.78 10.35
N THR A 89 22.51 -3.92 10.53
CA THR A 89 21.98 -3.61 11.87
C THR A 89 20.50 -3.26 11.76
N GLY A 90 19.69 -4.30 11.59
CA GLY A 90 18.31 -4.30 12.05
C GLY A 90 18.31 -4.88 13.45
N VAL A 91 17.72 -4.15 14.40
CA VAL A 91 16.94 -4.59 15.59
C VAL A 91 16.83 -3.36 16.49
N LEU A 92 15.85 -2.48 16.26
CA LEU A 92 15.16 -1.71 17.31
C LEU A 92 13.94 -0.94 16.74
N ALA A 93 12.85 -1.62 16.40
CA ALA A 93 11.59 -0.94 16.08
C ALA A 93 10.35 -1.82 16.26
N LEU A 94 10.34 -2.76 17.23
CA LEU A 94 9.24 -3.73 17.37
C LEU A 94 8.47 -3.66 18.70
N SER A 95 8.52 -2.55 19.44
CA SER A 95 7.96 -2.52 20.81
C SER A 95 7.03 -1.35 21.17
N VAL A 96 6.46 -0.60 20.22
CA VAL A 96 5.61 0.58 20.57
C VAL A 96 4.16 0.55 20.02
N VAL A 97 3.76 -0.37 19.14
CA VAL A 97 2.40 -0.30 18.53
C VAL A 97 1.37 -1.26 19.16
N ALA A 98 1.74 -2.04 20.18
CA ALA A 98 0.84 -3.00 20.82
C ALA A 98 -0.09 -2.44 21.93
N GLY A 99 -0.16 -1.11 22.13
CA GLY A 99 -0.73 -0.52 23.35
C GLY A 99 -2.06 0.24 23.26
N ALA A 100 -2.63 0.52 22.08
CA ALA A 100 -3.64 1.58 21.96
C ALA A 100 -4.96 1.25 21.23
N VAL A 101 -5.31 -0.02 20.97
CA VAL A 101 -6.59 -0.36 20.30
C VAL A 101 -7.40 -1.41 21.06
N LEU A 102 -7.45 -1.30 22.39
CA LEU A 102 -8.21 -2.21 23.26
C LEU A 102 -9.30 -1.53 24.10
N LEU A 103 -9.88 -0.43 23.61
CA LEU A 103 -11.05 0.23 24.22
C LEU A 103 -11.99 0.85 23.18
N ALA A 104 -12.77 0.02 22.47
CA ALA A 104 -14.10 0.40 21.99
C ALA A 104 -14.93 -0.88 21.75
N ARG A 105 -16.04 -0.97 22.48
CA ARG A 105 -16.89 -2.15 22.65
C ARG A 105 -17.94 -2.34 21.53
N PRO A 106 -18.58 -3.51 21.47
CA PRO A 106 -19.31 -4.04 20.31
C PRO A 106 -20.76 -3.55 20.27
N LEU A 107 -21.29 -3.28 19.07
CA LEU A 107 -22.72 -2.98 18.85
C LEU A 107 -23.34 -3.75 17.67
N ALA A 108 -22.64 -4.73 17.08
CA ALA A 108 -23.17 -5.44 15.90
C ALA A 108 -24.03 -6.68 16.23
N ASP A 109 -23.96 -7.24 17.44
CA ASP A 109 -24.65 -8.50 17.75
C ASP A 109 -26.14 -8.35 18.12
N SER A 110 -26.58 -7.17 18.56
CA SER A 110 -27.97 -6.95 18.97
C SER A 110 -28.95 -6.79 17.79
N GLU A 111 -28.47 -6.36 16.63
CA GLU A 111 -29.30 -6.15 15.43
C GLU A 111 -29.67 -7.50 14.78
N ILE A 112 -28.71 -8.42 14.71
CA ILE A 112 -28.87 -9.74 14.08
C ILE A 112 -29.84 -10.61 14.89
N ARG A 113 -29.78 -10.56 16.22
CA ARG A 113 -30.69 -11.33 17.09
C ARG A 113 -32.15 -10.88 16.98
N ARG A 114 -32.40 -9.57 16.81
CA ARG A 114 -33.75 -9.03 16.66
C ARG A 114 -34.40 -9.41 15.32
N GLN A 115 -33.63 -9.45 14.23
CA GLN A 115 -34.16 -9.90 12.93
C GLN A 115 -34.51 -11.40 12.93
N GLN A 116 -33.79 -12.22 13.69
CA GLN A 116 -34.02 -13.66 13.74
C GLN A 116 -35.20 -14.05 14.63
N GLU A 117 -35.50 -13.30 15.70
CA GLU A 117 -36.70 -13.51 16.53
C GLU A 117 -37.99 -13.02 15.85
N GLN A 118 -37.91 -12.04 14.94
CA GLN A 118 -39.08 -11.50 14.26
C GLN A 118 -39.57 -12.37 13.07
N ALA A 119 -38.77 -13.35 12.65
CA ALA A 119 -39.15 -14.33 11.63
C ALA A 119 -39.90 -15.56 12.18
N ALA A 120 -40.10 -15.67 13.50
CA ALA A 120 -40.65 -16.86 14.16
C ALA A 120 -42.01 -16.63 14.87
N ALA A 121 -42.80 -15.63 14.46
CA ALA A 121 -44.16 -15.48 14.98
C ALA A 121 -45.09 -16.55 14.36
N PRO A 122 -45.80 -17.38 15.16
CA PRO A 122 -46.77 -18.32 14.65
C PRO A 122 -48.03 -17.57 14.22
N VAL A 123 -48.37 -17.63 12.94
CA VAL A 123 -49.70 -17.23 12.47
C VAL A 123 -50.73 -18.30 12.88
N THR A 124 -51.37 -18.06 14.03
CA THR A 124 -52.59 -18.76 14.41
C THR A 124 -53.72 -18.30 13.49
N SER A 125 -54.06 -19.10 12.48
CA SER A 125 -55.37 -19.03 11.82
C SER A 125 -56.25 -20.14 12.38
N VAL A 126 -57.20 -19.75 13.23
CA VAL A 126 -58.36 -20.55 13.63
C VAL A 126 -59.39 -20.50 12.50
N ILE A 127 -59.84 -21.65 12.02
CA ILE A 127 -61.12 -21.79 11.29
C ILE A 127 -61.85 -22.99 11.90
N PRO A 128 -63.12 -22.87 12.34
CA PRO A 128 -63.89 -23.98 12.91
C PRO A 128 -64.91 -24.58 11.91
N VAL A 129 -65.32 -25.84 12.19
CA VAL A 129 -66.55 -26.56 11.72
C VAL A 129 -66.45 -27.15 10.28
N GLU A 130 -66.84 -28.38 9.88
CA GLU A 130 -67.67 -29.52 10.36
C GLU A 130 -67.28 -30.80 9.54
N PRO A 131 -67.55 -32.05 9.99
CA PRO A 131 -67.36 -33.24 9.15
C PRO A 131 -68.56 -33.49 8.23
N GLN A 132 -68.30 -33.67 6.93
CA GLN A 132 -69.28 -34.21 5.98
C GLN A 132 -68.62 -35.39 5.24
N ILE A 133 -69.05 -36.60 5.56
CA ILE A 133 -68.75 -37.83 4.81
C ILE A 133 -69.60 -37.78 3.55
N THR A 134 -69.00 -37.77 2.35
CA THR A 134 -69.72 -38.10 1.10
C THR A 134 -68.76 -38.69 0.05
N VAL A 135 -68.86 -40.03 -0.06
CA VAL A 135 -68.84 -40.88 -1.26
C VAL A 135 -68.03 -40.43 -2.50
N ALA A 136 -67.02 -41.24 -2.83
CA ALA A 136 -66.30 -41.21 -4.10
C ALA A 136 -67.15 -41.71 -5.29
N PRO A 137 -66.92 -41.17 -6.50
CA PRO A 137 -66.84 -42.02 -7.68
C PRO A 137 -65.65 -41.69 -8.61
N GLN A 138 -64.83 -42.73 -8.83
CA GLN A 138 -63.96 -43.07 -9.98
C GLN A 138 -62.91 -42.08 -10.55
N PRO A 139 -61.69 -42.59 -10.87
CA PRO A 139 -60.59 -41.78 -11.40
C PRO A 139 -60.70 -41.54 -12.92
N PRO A 140 -60.40 -40.34 -13.43
CA PRO A 140 -60.07 -40.13 -14.84
C PRO A 140 -58.68 -40.71 -15.18
N PRO A 141 -58.42 -41.04 -16.46
CA PRO A 141 -57.21 -41.76 -16.87
C PRO A 141 -55.94 -40.95 -16.59
N LEU A 142 -54.89 -41.67 -16.21
CA LEU A 142 -53.53 -41.20 -15.99
C LEU A 142 -53.03 -40.40 -17.21
N LEU A 143 -53.01 -39.08 -17.10
CA LEU A 143 -52.13 -38.26 -17.92
C LEU A 143 -50.70 -38.49 -17.39
N LEU A 144 -49.92 -39.25 -18.15
CA LEU A 144 -48.47 -39.36 -17.98
C LEU A 144 -47.92 -37.93 -18.02
N SER A 145 -47.63 -37.38 -16.83
CA SER A 145 -46.85 -36.15 -16.74
C SER A 145 -45.51 -36.44 -17.39
N PRO A 146 -45.07 -35.67 -18.41
CA PRO A 146 -43.72 -35.84 -18.93
C PRO A 146 -42.77 -35.63 -17.74
N THR A 147 -41.95 -36.65 -17.47
CA THR A 147 -40.85 -36.58 -16.52
C THR A 147 -40.13 -35.25 -16.74
N PRO A 148 -40.05 -34.36 -15.74
CA PRO A 148 -39.25 -33.15 -15.89
C PRO A 148 -37.83 -33.61 -16.25
N SER A 149 -37.35 -33.22 -17.43
CA SER A 149 -35.95 -33.43 -17.79
C SER A 149 -35.09 -32.94 -16.63
N PRO A 150 -34.05 -33.69 -16.20
CA PRO A 150 -33.18 -33.22 -15.15
C PRO A 150 -32.70 -31.83 -15.56
N SER A 151 -33.09 -30.82 -14.77
CA SER A 151 -32.61 -29.46 -14.97
C SER A 151 -31.10 -29.57 -14.95
N ALA A 152 -30.46 -29.28 -16.10
CA ALA A 152 -29.02 -29.12 -16.15
C ALA A 152 -28.68 -28.12 -15.05
N THR A 153 -27.99 -28.60 -14.02
CA THR A 153 -27.42 -27.71 -13.00
C THR A 153 -26.30 -26.99 -13.71
N THR A 154 -26.63 -25.89 -14.38
CA THR A 154 -25.62 -24.98 -14.89
C THR A 154 -24.97 -24.39 -13.66
N THR A 155 -23.81 -24.94 -13.27
CA THR A 155 -22.99 -24.35 -12.22
C THR A 155 -22.84 -22.87 -12.57
N PRO A 156 -23.25 -21.94 -11.69
CA PRO A 156 -23.15 -20.52 -12.00
C PRO A 156 -21.68 -20.19 -12.28
N SER A 157 -21.40 -19.63 -13.47
CA SER A 157 -20.06 -19.15 -13.80
C SER A 157 -19.75 -17.93 -12.95
N ILE A 158 -18.72 -18.03 -12.10
CA ILE A 158 -18.27 -16.92 -11.27
C ILE A 158 -17.62 -15.88 -12.19
N ARG A 159 -18.16 -14.65 -12.20
CA ARG A 159 -17.64 -13.54 -13.04
C ARG A 159 -16.83 -12.52 -12.26
N SER A 160 -17.02 -12.49 -10.96
CA SER A 160 -16.26 -11.64 -10.03
C SER A 160 -15.97 -12.40 -8.77
N ALA A 161 -14.78 -12.17 -8.22
CA ALA A 161 -14.33 -12.82 -7.00
C ALA A 161 -13.35 -11.94 -6.22
N ARG A 162 -13.17 -12.26 -4.94
CA ARG A 162 -12.17 -11.66 -4.07
C ARG A 162 -11.12 -12.70 -3.69
N LEU A 163 -9.85 -12.36 -3.84
CA LEU A 163 -8.74 -13.08 -3.24
C LEU A 163 -8.46 -12.47 -1.86
N GLU A 164 -8.34 -13.30 -0.83
CA GLU A 164 -7.83 -12.95 0.50
C GLU A 164 -6.61 -13.82 0.84
N PHE A 165 -5.43 -13.21 0.86
CA PHE A 165 -4.19 -13.86 1.29
C PHE A 165 -3.88 -13.47 2.74
N VAL A 166 -3.92 -14.45 3.65
CA VAL A 166 -3.96 -14.18 5.10
C VAL A 166 -2.74 -14.65 5.89
N THR A 167 -1.78 -15.31 5.25
CA THR A 167 -0.52 -15.74 5.89
C THR A 167 0.65 -14.92 5.38
N GLY A 168 1.59 -14.56 6.25
CA GLY A 168 2.80 -13.87 5.83
C GLY A 168 3.79 -14.82 5.13
N VAL A 169 4.39 -14.36 4.05
CA VAL A 169 5.45 -15.06 3.30
C VAL A 169 6.57 -14.09 2.96
N THR A 170 7.75 -14.58 2.63
CA THR A 170 8.85 -13.68 2.21
C THR A 170 8.52 -13.06 0.86
N GLU A 171 8.15 -13.87 -0.12
CA GLU A 171 7.79 -13.40 -1.46
C GLU A 171 6.42 -13.91 -1.87
N LEU A 172 5.57 -13.01 -2.34
CA LEU A 172 4.27 -13.33 -2.91
C LEU A 172 4.23 -12.83 -4.34
N THR A 173 3.92 -13.72 -5.28
CA THR A 173 3.55 -13.35 -6.65
C THR A 173 2.10 -13.74 -6.87
N VAL A 174 1.25 -12.77 -7.22
CA VAL A 174 -0.11 -13.02 -7.69
C VAL A 174 -0.16 -12.61 -9.15
N ARG A 175 -0.60 -13.51 -10.05
CA ARG A 175 -0.76 -13.18 -11.46
C ARG A 175 -2.08 -13.65 -12.05
N THR A 176 -2.67 -12.86 -12.94
CA THR A 176 -3.77 -13.33 -13.79
C THR A 176 -3.21 -14.15 -14.95
N ALA A 177 -3.84 -15.27 -15.28
CA ALA A 177 -3.41 -16.16 -16.35
C ALA A 177 -4.59 -16.91 -16.99
N ASP A 178 -4.37 -17.48 -18.17
CA ASP A 178 -5.27 -18.47 -18.74
C ASP A 178 -5.18 -19.78 -17.95
N LEU A 179 -6.28 -20.15 -17.29
CA LEU A 179 -6.41 -21.38 -16.51
C LEU A 179 -7.54 -22.27 -17.05
N GLY A 180 -8.12 -21.93 -18.20
CA GLY A 180 -9.36 -22.53 -18.68
C GLY A 180 -10.47 -22.45 -17.63
N GLU A 181 -11.08 -23.59 -17.30
CA GLU A 181 -12.20 -23.68 -16.35
C GLU A 181 -11.77 -23.55 -14.87
N GLN A 182 -10.46 -23.56 -14.56
CA GLN A 182 -9.99 -23.47 -13.18
C GLN A 182 -9.94 -22.01 -12.71
N PRO A 183 -10.55 -21.66 -11.57
CA PRO A 183 -10.57 -20.28 -11.10
C PRO A 183 -9.20 -19.81 -10.59
N PHE A 184 -8.38 -20.71 -10.04
CA PHE A 184 -7.06 -20.38 -9.50
C PHE A 184 -6.15 -21.60 -9.43
N ALA A 185 -4.84 -21.36 -9.30
CA ALA A 185 -3.83 -22.37 -8.99
C ALA A 185 -2.78 -21.76 -8.04
N ILE A 186 -2.22 -22.57 -7.14
CA ILE A 186 -1.19 -22.14 -6.18
C ILE A 186 0.04 -23.01 -6.35
N GLY A 187 1.22 -22.43 -6.23
CA GLY A 187 2.49 -23.15 -6.22
C GLY A 187 3.62 -22.27 -5.71
N SER A 188 4.85 -22.69 -5.99
CA SER A 188 6.06 -21.90 -5.77
C SER A 188 6.76 -21.64 -7.11
N PRO A 189 7.42 -20.48 -7.31
CA PRO A 189 8.15 -20.18 -8.55
C PRO A 189 9.23 -21.21 -8.90
N ASP A 190 9.85 -21.84 -7.90
CA ASP A 190 10.90 -22.86 -8.05
C ASP A 190 10.34 -24.29 -8.15
N GLY A 191 9.02 -24.46 -8.11
CA GLY A 191 8.36 -25.77 -8.11
C GLY A 191 8.37 -26.49 -6.76
N SER A 192 8.85 -25.85 -5.69
CA SER A 192 8.76 -26.39 -4.33
C SER A 192 7.31 -26.62 -3.92
N GLU A 193 7.10 -27.64 -3.08
CA GLU A 193 5.76 -27.98 -2.58
C GLU A 193 5.25 -26.87 -1.65
N VAL A 194 4.07 -26.34 -1.95
CA VAL A 194 3.37 -25.37 -1.10
C VAL A 194 2.17 -26.05 -0.46
N GLN A 195 2.21 -26.24 0.85
CA GLN A 195 1.07 -26.72 1.59
C GLN A 195 0.19 -25.53 1.96
N SER A 196 -1.01 -25.49 1.39
CA SER A 196 -1.97 -24.43 1.62
C SER A 196 -3.34 -24.98 1.98
N ALA A 197 -4.02 -24.29 2.90
CA ALA A 197 -5.44 -24.44 3.11
C ALA A 197 -6.16 -23.38 2.26
N THR A 198 -7.05 -23.82 1.38
CA THR A 198 -7.81 -22.93 0.50
C THR A 198 -9.31 -23.15 0.67
N THR A 199 -10.06 -22.05 0.64
CA THR A 199 -11.52 -22.09 0.57
C THR A 199 -11.97 -21.14 -0.54
N PHE A 200 -12.84 -21.62 -1.43
CA PHE A 200 -13.43 -20.80 -2.48
C PHE A 200 -14.95 -20.94 -2.44
N THR A 201 -15.63 -19.99 -1.81
CA THR A 201 -17.07 -20.06 -1.57
C THR A 201 -17.68 -18.67 -1.68
N GLY A 202 -18.82 -18.55 -2.34
CA GLY A 202 -19.50 -17.26 -2.51
C GLY A 202 -18.65 -16.20 -3.24
N GLY A 203 -17.72 -16.63 -4.11
CA GLY A 203 -16.80 -15.72 -4.81
C GLY A 203 -15.66 -15.21 -3.94
N VAL A 204 -15.41 -15.76 -2.76
CA VAL A 204 -14.25 -15.40 -1.92
C VAL A 204 -13.28 -16.56 -1.87
N LEU A 205 -12.08 -16.34 -2.39
CA LEU A 205 -10.92 -17.23 -2.34
C LEU A 205 -10.06 -16.83 -1.16
N ARG A 206 -10.06 -17.60 -0.08
CA ARG A 206 -9.16 -17.40 1.06
C ARG A 206 -8.01 -18.41 0.98
N ILE A 207 -6.78 -17.91 1.08
CA ILE A 207 -5.55 -18.71 1.03
C ILE A 207 -4.78 -18.53 2.34
N GLU A 208 -4.50 -19.65 2.99
CA GLU A 208 -3.63 -19.76 4.16
C GLU A 208 -2.47 -20.71 3.83
N ILE A 209 -1.24 -20.26 4.05
CA ILE A 209 -0.04 -21.08 3.85
C ILE A 209 0.26 -21.80 5.16
N LEU A 210 0.29 -23.13 5.12
CA LEU A 210 0.54 -23.95 6.30
C LEU A 210 2.04 -24.19 6.47
N THR A 211 2.70 -24.65 5.40
CA THR A 211 4.15 -24.89 5.33
C THR A 211 4.63 -24.84 3.87
N GLY A 212 5.94 -24.88 3.64
CA GLY A 212 6.49 -25.38 2.38
C GLY A 212 7.19 -24.37 1.47
N ALA A 213 6.92 -23.06 1.56
CA ALA A 213 7.70 -22.10 0.76
C ALA A 213 7.81 -20.70 1.37
N SER A 214 9.02 -20.12 1.31
CA SER A 214 9.24 -18.69 1.54
C SER A 214 8.67 -17.83 0.41
N SER A 215 8.52 -18.41 -0.78
CA SER A 215 8.05 -17.75 -1.99
C SER A 215 6.80 -18.47 -2.51
N VAL A 216 5.70 -17.76 -2.68
CA VAL A 216 4.42 -18.33 -3.11
C VAL A 216 3.97 -17.66 -4.39
N GLU A 217 3.51 -18.46 -5.35
CA GLU A 217 2.89 -18.02 -6.57
C GLU A 217 1.40 -18.40 -6.58
N VAL A 218 0.53 -17.40 -6.75
CA VAL A 218 -0.91 -17.55 -6.94
C VAL A 218 -1.24 -17.14 -8.36
N ARG A 219 -1.80 -18.06 -9.14
CA ARG A 219 -2.34 -17.80 -10.47
C ARG A 219 -3.86 -17.71 -10.36
N LEU A 220 -4.43 -16.64 -10.90
CA LEU A 220 -5.86 -16.37 -10.91
C LEU A 220 -6.36 -16.42 -12.35
N SER A 221 -7.56 -16.95 -12.57
CA SER A 221 -8.15 -16.96 -13.91
C SER A 221 -8.37 -15.53 -14.40
N GLN A 222 -7.96 -15.26 -15.64
CA GLN A 222 -8.17 -13.99 -16.32
C GLN A 222 -9.65 -13.70 -16.66
N ASP A 223 -10.51 -14.72 -16.67
CA ASP A 223 -11.93 -14.59 -17.02
C ASP A 223 -12.80 -14.07 -15.86
N ILE A 224 -12.20 -13.93 -14.67
CA ILE A 224 -12.84 -13.47 -13.44
C ILE A 224 -12.29 -12.09 -13.09
N VAL A 225 -13.18 -11.14 -12.78
CA VAL A 225 -12.78 -9.82 -12.28
C VAL A 225 -12.42 -9.95 -10.79
N TRP A 226 -11.16 -9.73 -10.46
CA TRP A 226 -10.65 -9.96 -9.10
C TRP A 226 -10.60 -8.70 -8.24
N HIS A 227 -11.02 -8.81 -6.98
CA HIS A 227 -10.63 -7.90 -5.91
C HIS A 227 -9.49 -8.56 -5.14
N LEU A 228 -8.31 -7.96 -5.13
CA LEU A 228 -7.14 -8.52 -4.44
C LEU A 228 -7.03 -7.93 -3.04
N ARG A 229 -6.96 -8.79 -2.02
CA ARG A 229 -6.73 -8.37 -0.63
C ARG A 229 -5.58 -9.15 -0.02
N LEU A 230 -4.55 -8.44 0.39
CA LEU A 230 -3.41 -8.97 1.12
C LEU A 230 -3.49 -8.55 2.59
N ALA A 231 -3.93 -9.47 3.44
CA ALA A 231 -4.15 -9.22 4.87
C ALA A 231 -2.89 -9.35 5.71
N ALA A 232 -1.92 -10.17 5.27
CA ALA A 232 -0.69 -10.43 5.99
C ALA A 232 0.50 -9.65 5.42
N GLY A 233 1.49 -9.38 6.28
CA GLY A 233 2.74 -8.75 5.86
C GLY A 233 3.63 -9.70 5.05
N VAL A 234 4.33 -9.16 4.07
CA VAL A 234 5.29 -9.89 3.24
C VAL A 234 6.59 -9.09 3.11
N LYS A 235 7.69 -9.69 2.65
CA LYS A 235 8.86 -8.86 2.28
C LYS A 235 8.63 -8.21 0.92
N THR A 236 8.27 -9.01 -0.07
CA THR A 236 7.99 -8.55 -1.43
C THR A 236 6.66 -9.10 -1.91
N ALA A 237 5.77 -8.23 -2.41
CA ALA A 237 4.56 -8.64 -3.12
C ALA A 237 4.59 -8.10 -4.55
N ARG A 238 4.45 -9.01 -5.52
CA ARG A 238 4.28 -8.70 -6.94
C ARG A 238 2.87 -9.08 -7.37
N LEU A 239 2.11 -8.11 -7.87
CA LEU A 239 0.76 -8.31 -8.37
C LEU A 239 0.76 -8.01 -9.87
N ASP A 240 0.66 -9.03 -10.72
CA ASP A 240 0.64 -8.88 -12.17
C ASP A 240 -0.74 -9.22 -12.73
N THR A 241 -1.48 -8.19 -13.10
CA THR A 241 -2.86 -8.30 -13.60
C THR A 241 -2.94 -7.96 -15.09
N SER A 242 -1.80 -7.96 -15.79
CA SER A 242 -1.70 -7.58 -17.21
C SER A 242 -2.59 -8.39 -18.15
N SER A 243 -2.86 -9.66 -17.80
CA SER A 243 -3.68 -10.56 -18.63
C SER A 243 -5.17 -10.58 -18.24
N GLY A 244 -5.57 -9.88 -17.18
CA GLY A 244 -6.95 -9.91 -16.66
C GLY A 244 -7.43 -8.55 -16.18
N THR A 245 -8.49 -8.53 -15.38
CA THR A 245 -9.07 -7.30 -14.83
C THR A 245 -9.17 -7.37 -13.32
N VAL A 246 -8.79 -6.29 -12.66
CA VAL A 246 -9.02 -6.09 -11.22
C VAL A 246 -10.02 -4.99 -10.96
N SER A 247 -10.85 -5.20 -9.95
CA SER A 247 -11.84 -4.23 -9.48
C SER A 247 -11.33 -3.37 -8.32
N ALA A 248 -10.39 -3.89 -7.52
CA ALA A 248 -9.81 -3.21 -6.37
C ALA A 248 -8.58 -3.95 -5.84
N ILE A 249 -7.70 -3.24 -5.14
CA ILE A 249 -6.54 -3.80 -4.44
C ILE A 249 -6.48 -3.23 -3.01
N ASP A 250 -6.51 -4.10 -2.01
CA ASP A 250 -6.34 -3.77 -0.59
C ASP A 250 -5.05 -4.41 -0.05
N LEU A 251 -4.09 -3.58 0.36
CA LEU A 251 -2.83 -3.97 0.97
C LEU A 251 -2.91 -3.65 2.47
N ASP A 252 -3.58 -4.53 3.21
CA ASP A 252 -3.76 -4.40 4.66
C ASP A 252 -2.48 -4.75 5.42
N GLY A 253 -1.75 -5.76 4.94
CA GLY A 253 -0.41 -6.09 5.43
C GLY A 253 0.66 -5.16 4.86
N GLY A 254 1.75 -4.93 5.60
CA GLY A 254 2.89 -4.14 5.13
C GLY A 254 3.88 -4.95 4.29
N ALA A 255 4.73 -4.27 3.53
CA ALA A 255 5.82 -4.92 2.81
C ALA A 255 7.05 -4.04 2.64
N GLU A 256 8.23 -4.63 2.42
CA GLU A 256 9.37 -3.84 1.97
C GLU A 256 9.11 -3.31 0.56
N THR A 257 8.54 -4.14 -0.32
CA THR A 257 8.20 -3.76 -1.70
C THR A 257 6.84 -4.28 -2.12
N PHE A 258 6.01 -3.37 -2.64
CA PHE A 258 4.86 -3.69 -3.48
C PHE A 258 5.15 -3.29 -4.92
N ASP A 259 5.13 -4.25 -5.84
CA ASP A 259 5.24 -4.02 -7.28
C ASP A 259 3.94 -4.48 -7.97
N ILE A 260 3.16 -3.55 -8.48
CA ILE A 260 1.86 -3.81 -9.13
C ILE A 260 1.97 -3.50 -10.62
N VAL A 261 1.54 -4.43 -11.45
CA VAL A 261 1.34 -4.25 -12.90
C VAL A 261 -0.15 -4.42 -13.19
N LEU A 262 -0.74 -3.37 -13.73
CA LEU A 262 -2.15 -3.31 -14.09
C LEU A 262 -2.30 -3.42 -15.61
N GLY A 263 -3.15 -4.36 -16.04
CA GLY A 263 -3.60 -4.48 -17.42
C GLY A 263 -4.59 -3.38 -17.80
N GLY A 264 -5.39 -3.64 -18.84
CA GLY A 264 -6.45 -2.73 -19.28
C GLY A 264 -7.45 -2.41 -18.16
N LEU A 265 -7.60 -1.13 -17.84
CA LEU A 265 -8.53 -0.64 -16.84
C LEU A 265 -9.90 -0.35 -17.49
N SER A 266 -10.98 -0.90 -16.95
CA SER A 266 -12.36 -0.64 -17.42
C SER A 266 -13.07 0.49 -16.66
N GLY A 267 -12.46 0.98 -15.57
CA GLY A 267 -12.98 2.05 -14.72
C GLY A 267 -11.93 2.49 -13.70
N VAL A 268 -12.36 3.24 -12.68
CA VAL A 268 -11.47 3.67 -11.60
C VAL A 268 -11.15 2.48 -10.69
N VAL A 269 -9.88 2.11 -10.61
CA VAL A 269 -9.41 1.06 -9.69
C VAL A 269 -8.96 1.72 -8.38
N PRO A 270 -9.65 1.44 -7.25
CA PRO A 270 -9.18 1.81 -5.93
C PRO A 270 -8.05 0.87 -5.49
N ILE A 271 -6.98 1.48 -5.00
CA ILE A 271 -5.80 0.81 -4.45
C ILE A 271 -5.54 1.41 -3.08
N ARG A 272 -5.81 0.66 -2.01
CA ARG A 272 -5.63 1.13 -0.65
C ARG A 272 -4.47 0.40 0.00
N MET A 273 -3.54 1.14 0.56
CA MET A 273 -2.41 0.62 1.33
C MET A 273 -2.54 1.06 2.78
N ALA A 274 -2.84 0.11 3.67
CA ALA A 274 -2.97 0.32 5.10
C ALA A 274 -1.80 -0.26 5.90
N GLY A 275 -1.04 -1.21 5.34
CA GLY A 275 0.25 -1.60 5.86
C GLY A 275 1.37 -0.82 5.20
N GLY A 276 2.31 -0.27 5.97
CA GLY A 276 3.38 0.58 5.44
C GLY A 276 4.31 -0.14 4.45
N ALA A 277 4.97 0.64 3.59
CA ALA A 277 5.93 0.09 2.64
C ALA A 277 7.15 0.97 2.38
N SER A 278 8.31 0.34 2.14
CA SER A 278 9.50 1.09 1.71
C SER A 278 9.39 1.53 0.25
N ASN A 279 8.95 0.62 -0.62
CA ASN A 279 8.73 0.89 -2.04
C ASN A 279 7.33 0.45 -2.46
N PHE A 280 6.61 1.34 -3.14
CA PHE A 280 5.31 1.05 -3.69
C PHE A 280 5.26 1.51 -5.15
N ARG A 281 5.27 0.54 -6.08
CA ARG A 281 5.29 0.79 -7.51
C ARG A 281 4.00 0.31 -8.16
N ILE A 282 3.44 1.16 -9.00
CA ILE A 282 2.27 0.85 -9.82
C ILE A 282 2.65 1.13 -11.28
N ARG A 283 2.48 0.13 -12.13
CA ARG A 283 2.66 0.23 -13.57
C ARG A 283 1.32 0.01 -14.25
N THR A 284 1.02 0.87 -15.21
CA THR A 284 -0.19 0.82 -16.05
C THR A 284 0.22 0.62 -17.51
N GLU A 285 -0.64 -0.01 -18.31
CA GLU A 285 -0.40 -0.14 -19.76
C GLU A 285 -0.36 1.22 -20.46
N GLU A 286 -1.19 2.16 -20.03
CA GLU A 286 -1.28 3.50 -20.60
C GLU A 286 -1.34 4.55 -19.49
N ARG A 287 -1.05 5.81 -19.83
CA ARG A 287 -1.19 6.90 -18.88
C ARG A 287 -2.67 7.16 -18.64
N VAL A 288 -3.13 6.89 -17.42
CA VAL A 288 -4.51 7.13 -16.98
C VAL A 288 -4.56 8.24 -15.92
N PRO A 289 -5.71 8.90 -15.73
CA PRO A 289 -5.89 9.79 -14.58
C PRO A 289 -5.61 9.09 -13.26
N ALA A 290 -4.89 9.75 -12.36
CA ALA A 290 -4.51 9.22 -11.07
C ALA A 290 -4.73 10.26 -9.96
N ARG A 291 -5.29 9.81 -8.84
CA ARG A 291 -5.34 10.56 -7.58
C ARG A 291 -4.66 9.74 -6.50
N VAL A 292 -3.69 10.34 -5.83
CA VAL A 292 -2.95 9.74 -4.71
C VAL A 292 -3.25 10.53 -3.45
N THR A 293 -3.82 9.88 -2.44
CA THR A 293 -4.00 10.43 -1.09
C THR A 293 -2.92 9.88 -0.18
N VAL A 294 -2.13 10.75 0.43
CA VAL A 294 -1.08 10.38 1.38
C VAL A 294 -1.59 10.56 2.80
N GLY A 295 -1.86 9.47 3.51
CA GLY A 295 -2.45 9.48 4.86
C GLY A 295 -1.44 9.84 5.95
N ASN A 296 -0.36 9.07 6.07
CA ASN A 296 0.64 9.21 7.15
C ASN A 296 2.02 9.69 6.67
N GLY A 297 2.07 10.32 5.50
CA GLY A 297 3.29 10.88 4.90
C GLY A 297 3.99 9.93 3.92
N ALA A 298 4.77 10.52 3.02
CA ALA A 298 5.57 9.79 2.04
C ALA A 298 6.96 10.42 1.88
N GLY A 299 8.00 9.59 1.80
CA GLY A 299 9.37 10.07 1.57
C GLY A 299 9.56 10.65 0.17
N ASN A 300 9.02 9.97 -0.84
CA ASN A 300 8.97 10.45 -2.22
C ASN A 300 7.68 9.96 -2.91
N VAL A 301 7.10 10.79 -3.76
CA VAL A 301 5.98 10.42 -4.63
C VAL A 301 6.27 10.86 -6.06
N VAL A 302 6.27 9.93 -6.99
CA VAL A 302 6.43 10.18 -8.43
C VAL A 302 5.19 9.69 -9.16
N VAL A 303 4.44 10.62 -9.77
CA VAL A 303 3.26 10.26 -10.57
C VAL A 303 3.54 10.60 -12.03
N TYR A 304 3.78 9.57 -12.83
CA TYR A 304 4.09 9.67 -14.26
C TYR A 304 5.20 10.69 -14.60
N GLY A 305 6.28 10.67 -13.80
CA GLY A 305 7.44 11.55 -13.95
C GLY A 305 7.40 12.81 -13.08
N ASP A 306 6.22 13.19 -12.56
CA ASP A 306 6.09 14.34 -11.68
C ASP A 306 6.50 13.95 -10.25
N GLU A 307 7.71 14.33 -9.87
CA GLU A 307 8.32 13.97 -8.59
C GLU A 307 8.03 15.00 -7.49
N ARG A 308 7.75 14.50 -6.28
CA ARG A 308 7.58 15.27 -5.05
C ARG A 308 8.24 14.56 -3.88
N GLY A 309 9.41 15.07 -3.47
CA GLY A 309 10.06 14.67 -2.24
C GLY A 309 9.32 15.18 -1.00
N GLY A 310 9.30 14.39 0.07
CA GLY A 310 8.76 14.77 1.37
C GLY A 310 7.30 15.22 1.32
N THR A 311 6.38 14.28 1.18
CA THR A 311 4.94 14.59 1.15
C THR A 311 4.33 14.48 2.54
N ALA A 312 3.69 15.54 3.00
CA ALA A 312 3.05 15.59 4.31
C ALA A 312 1.77 14.74 4.38
N PRO A 313 1.40 14.26 5.59
CA PRO A 313 0.08 13.67 5.86
C PRO A 313 -1.08 14.54 5.34
N GLY A 314 -2.11 13.90 4.79
CA GLY A 314 -3.30 14.55 4.22
C GLY A 314 -3.14 15.13 2.82
N THR A 315 -1.95 15.05 2.20
CA THR A 315 -1.74 15.61 0.85
C THR A 315 -2.47 14.76 -0.20
N VAL A 316 -3.15 15.44 -1.13
CA VAL A 316 -3.73 14.83 -2.33
C VAL A 316 -2.95 15.29 -3.55
N ILE A 317 -2.48 14.33 -4.35
CA ILE A 317 -1.75 14.55 -5.60
C ILE A 317 -2.63 14.04 -6.73
N GLU A 318 -2.85 14.88 -7.73
CA GLU A 318 -3.69 14.56 -8.88
C GLU A 318 -2.87 14.65 -10.17
N SER A 319 -3.13 13.75 -11.09
CA SER A 319 -2.62 13.77 -12.46
C SER A 319 -3.80 13.45 -13.38
N GLY A 320 -4.30 14.46 -14.12
CA GLY A 320 -5.54 14.34 -14.90
C GLY A 320 -6.82 14.38 -14.06
N ASP A 321 -7.97 14.29 -14.73
CA ASP A 321 -9.30 14.26 -14.08
C ASP A 321 -9.83 12.82 -13.99
N LEU A 322 -10.22 12.39 -12.79
CA LEU A 322 -10.61 11.01 -12.53
C LEU A 322 -11.96 10.61 -13.12
N GLY A 323 -12.85 11.57 -13.43
CA GLY A 323 -14.11 11.34 -14.14
C GLY A 323 -14.86 10.04 -13.80
N ASN A 324 -15.48 9.44 -14.81
CA ASN A 324 -16.09 8.09 -14.74
C ASN A 324 -15.33 7.06 -15.60
N GLY A 325 -14.19 7.46 -16.19
CA GLY A 325 -13.40 6.61 -17.08
C GLY A 325 -12.41 5.72 -16.33
N PRO A 326 -11.54 5.03 -17.07
CA PRO A 326 -10.40 4.32 -16.53
C PRO A 326 -9.49 5.26 -15.73
N GLY A 327 -9.07 4.84 -14.53
CA GLY A 327 -8.22 5.67 -13.68
C GLY A 327 -7.77 4.97 -12.42
N LEU A 328 -6.90 5.63 -11.66
CA LEU A 328 -6.37 5.12 -10.40
C LEU A 328 -6.76 6.03 -9.23
N ARG A 329 -7.31 5.42 -8.19
CA ARG A 329 -7.44 6.07 -6.88
C ARG A 329 -6.56 5.33 -5.89
N VAL A 330 -5.45 5.94 -5.48
CA VAL A 330 -4.48 5.34 -4.59
C VAL A 330 -4.56 6.01 -3.23
N ASP A 331 -4.88 5.25 -2.19
CA ASP A 331 -4.95 5.74 -0.81
C ASP A 331 -3.84 5.07 0.01
N ALA A 332 -2.73 5.79 0.17
CA ALA A 332 -1.60 5.40 1.01
C ALA A 332 -1.87 5.80 2.46
N VAL A 333 -2.72 5.03 3.15
CA VAL A 333 -3.16 5.31 4.53
C VAL A 333 -1.98 5.24 5.49
N ALA A 334 -1.14 4.22 5.40
CA ALA A 334 0.10 4.12 6.16
C ALA A 334 1.25 4.88 5.48
N GLY A 335 2.39 4.98 6.18
CA GLY A 335 3.59 5.63 5.65
C GLY A 335 4.21 4.86 4.49
N VAL A 336 4.70 5.59 3.49
CA VAL A 336 5.43 5.01 2.34
C VAL A 336 6.79 5.68 2.15
N GLY A 337 7.84 4.89 1.95
CA GLY A 337 9.17 5.42 1.63
C GLY A 337 9.18 6.10 0.25
N SER A 338 8.84 5.34 -0.79
CA SER A 338 8.72 5.82 -2.18
C SER A 338 7.48 5.25 -2.85
N LEU A 339 6.63 6.12 -3.41
CA LEU A 339 5.48 5.75 -4.23
C LEU A 339 5.72 6.18 -5.67
N VAL A 340 5.66 5.24 -6.62
CA VAL A 340 5.92 5.51 -8.04
C VAL A 340 4.80 4.95 -8.90
N ILE A 341 4.16 5.82 -9.68
CA ILE A 341 3.19 5.44 -10.71
C ILE A 341 3.80 5.72 -12.08
N THR A 342 3.85 4.71 -12.94
CA THR A 342 4.35 4.83 -14.32
C THR A 342 3.39 4.18 -15.31
N SER A 343 3.52 4.58 -16.58
CA SER A 343 2.86 3.93 -17.71
C SER A 343 3.92 3.35 -18.64
N ASP A 344 3.66 2.20 -19.26
CA ASP A 344 4.52 1.65 -20.30
C ASP A 344 3.90 1.85 -21.69
N PRO A 345 4.22 2.93 -22.41
CA PRO A 345 3.60 3.24 -23.70
C PRO A 345 3.93 2.24 -24.84
N GLY A 346 4.62 1.12 -24.57
CA GLY A 346 5.30 0.29 -25.57
C GLY A 346 4.58 -0.95 -26.12
N GLY A 347 3.31 -1.21 -25.80
CA GLY A 347 2.69 -2.51 -26.11
C GLY A 347 2.17 -2.73 -27.55
N ARG A 348 1.87 -1.68 -28.33
CA ARG A 348 1.14 -1.83 -29.62
C ARG A 348 1.81 -1.31 -30.90
N ASP A 349 2.93 -0.60 -30.83
CA ASP A 349 3.55 0.04 -32.01
C ASP A 349 4.85 -0.65 -32.54
N GLY A 350 5.26 -1.78 -31.98
CA GLY A 350 6.50 -2.48 -32.37
C GLY A 350 6.40 -3.43 -33.57
N ARG A 351 5.21 -3.70 -34.11
CA ARG A 351 5.00 -4.72 -35.18
C ARG A 351 4.73 -4.14 -36.57
N ASN A 352 5.27 -2.97 -36.95
CA ASN A 352 5.30 -2.62 -38.37
C ASN A 352 6.28 -1.50 -38.76
N ARG A 353 7.58 -1.66 -38.49
CA ARG A 353 8.60 -0.85 -39.18
C ARG A 353 9.80 -1.70 -39.55
N GLY A 354 9.99 -1.91 -40.86
CA GLY A 354 11.31 -2.24 -41.40
C GLY A 354 11.50 -3.62 -42.03
N ARG A 355 10.64 -4.04 -42.96
CA ARG A 355 11.10 -4.78 -44.14
C ARG A 355 10.62 -4.07 -45.39
N ARG A 356 11.46 -3.19 -45.92
CA ARG A 356 11.61 -2.92 -47.36
C ARG A 356 13.04 -2.50 -47.61
#